data_AF-A0BJU9-F1
#
_entry.id   AF-A0BJU9-F1
#
_cell.length_a   1.000
_cell.length_b   1.000
_cell.length_c   1.000
_cell.angle_alpha   90.00
_cell.angle_beta   90.00
_cell.angle_gamma   90.00
#
_symmetry.space_group_name_H-M   'P 1'
#
loop_
_entity.id
_entity.type
_entity.pdbx_description
1 polymer ?
#
loop_
_entity_poly.entity_id
_entity_poly.type
_entity_poly.pdbx_seq_one_letter_code
_entity_poly.pdbx_strand_id
1 'polypeptide(L)'
;MQNDVKLISAYETAFTTAFNEIQDSHQYLAIYADVSIRSEKGVNEIETDKKLNKIFSLFQLLYSRDKFFQQHQRLLSSRLLNQQTQNINLEKNLLQKFKGETQTNVLSQLQKMVNDIQQSYRFATDQMIHKNQKFDLTVYLLSQGCWPINNIQEQIIAPQEMLSSLNLYEQIYLIKNNGRILLWTYNLGQGELNYKIQNDKYYITATTFQMITFFLFNKENELTIQQIQERTQIKIIDLENSLIPFICLKVLSRQKEDLDEFSDKNEVIKLNLNYNNKQKKLRVLPNPKMQPKRQRKVGELTQEEREYEEQLIKQRELVVDSQLVRTMKSKKSVTHSDLIAQCAQMITIFKPDIKFVKKRIENLIDREYIKRDERDCNLYHYLN
;
A
#
# COMPACT_ATOMS: atom_id res chain seq x y z
N MET A 1 18.06 43.97 4.07
CA MET A 1 18.25 42.64 3.44
C MET A 1 17.24 41.58 3.91
N GLN A 2 16.71 41.63 5.14
CA GLN A 2 15.88 40.54 5.68
C GLN A 2 14.43 40.41 5.16
N ASN A 3 13.93 41.29 4.29
CA ASN A 3 12.53 41.27 3.81
C ASN A 3 12.39 41.69 2.33
N ASP A 4 13.40 41.44 1.49
CA ASP A 4 13.22 41.69 0.05
C ASP A 4 12.32 40.61 -0.55
N VAL A 5 11.06 40.97 -0.83
CA VAL A 5 10.03 40.10 -1.39
C VAL A 5 10.49 39.45 -2.70
N LYS A 6 11.28 40.16 -3.51
CA LYS A 6 11.81 39.60 -4.76
C LYS A 6 12.85 38.52 -4.49
N LEU A 7 13.69 38.72 -3.49
CA LEU A 7 14.71 37.75 -3.11
C LEU A 7 14.10 36.49 -2.48
N ILE A 8 13.06 36.66 -1.64
CA ILE A 8 12.30 35.54 -1.06
C ILE A 8 11.60 34.74 -2.16
N SER A 9 10.91 35.40 -3.09
CA SER A 9 10.23 34.73 -4.21
C SER A 9 11.21 34.00 -5.14
N ALA A 10 12.36 34.62 -5.44
CA ALA A 10 13.41 33.98 -6.23
C ALA A 10 13.99 32.75 -5.52
N TYR A 11 14.24 32.84 -4.21
CA TYR A 11 14.71 31.74 -3.38
C TYR A 11 13.70 30.58 -3.34
N GLU A 12 12.42 30.86 -3.07
CA GLU A 12 11.37 29.85 -3.03
C GLU A 12 11.21 29.15 -4.38
N THR A 13 11.25 29.91 -5.47
CA THR A 13 11.15 29.35 -6.84
C THR A 13 12.35 28.47 -7.17
N ALA A 14 13.56 28.92 -6.85
CA ALA A 14 14.79 28.16 -7.08
C ALA A 14 14.81 26.88 -6.25
N PHE A 15 14.47 26.96 -4.96
CA PHE A 15 14.42 25.81 -4.07
C PHE A 15 13.36 24.81 -4.52
N THR A 16 12.16 25.28 -4.87
CA THR A 16 11.08 24.43 -5.40
C THR A 16 11.54 23.70 -6.67
N THR A 17 12.23 24.39 -7.58
CA THR A 17 12.71 23.79 -8.83
C THR A 17 13.75 22.71 -8.54
N ALA A 18 14.79 23.03 -7.77
CA ALA A 18 15.84 22.09 -7.41
C ALA A 18 15.32 20.88 -6.62
N PHE A 19 14.36 21.09 -5.71
CA PHE A 19 13.76 20.00 -4.94
C PHE A 19 13.01 19.00 -5.82
N ASN A 20 12.37 19.46 -6.90
CA ASN A 20 11.63 18.61 -7.84
C ASN A 20 12.49 18.04 -8.97
N GLU A 21 13.73 18.50 -9.16
CA GLU A 21 14.70 17.84 -10.05
C GLU A 21 15.21 16.51 -9.47
N ILE A 22 15.15 16.37 -8.13
CA ILE A 22 15.45 15.11 -7.46
C ILE A 22 14.32 14.11 -7.77
N GLN A 23 14.64 13.08 -8.55
CA GLN A 23 13.70 12.08 -9.06
C GLN A 23 12.80 11.46 -7.96
N ASP A 24 13.37 11.15 -6.80
CA ASP A 24 12.68 10.44 -5.70
C ASP A 24 12.35 11.34 -4.49
N SER A 25 12.34 12.67 -4.66
CA SER A 25 12.04 13.63 -3.58
C SER A 25 10.73 13.32 -2.85
N HIS A 26 9.67 12.95 -3.59
CA HIS A 26 8.39 12.54 -3.03
C HIS A 26 8.50 11.29 -2.13
N GLN A 27 9.38 10.35 -2.48
CA GLN A 27 9.52 9.07 -1.80
C GLN A 27 10.34 9.26 -0.53
N TYR A 28 11.43 10.03 -0.61
CA TYR A 28 12.20 10.39 0.58
C TYR A 28 11.35 11.15 1.59
N LEU A 29 10.51 12.09 1.14
CA LEU A 29 9.60 12.80 2.05
C LEU A 29 8.58 11.86 2.70
N ALA A 30 7.99 10.93 1.93
CA ALA A 30 7.04 9.94 2.47
C ALA A 30 7.70 9.00 3.50
N ILE A 31 8.93 8.53 3.22
CA ILE A 31 9.71 7.71 4.16
C ILE A 31 10.07 8.52 5.42
N TYR A 32 10.49 9.78 5.26
CA TYR A 32 10.81 10.64 6.38
C TYR A 32 9.59 10.88 7.28
N ALA A 33 8.42 11.12 6.69
CA ALA A 33 7.17 11.24 7.44
C ALA A 33 6.83 9.94 8.19
N ASP A 34 6.94 8.78 7.53
CA ASP A 34 6.71 7.45 8.09
C ASP A 34 7.64 7.14 9.28
N VAL A 35 8.95 7.38 9.14
CA VAL A 35 9.92 7.20 10.23
C VAL A 35 9.64 8.16 11.38
N SER A 36 9.33 9.42 11.08
CA SER A 36 9.01 10.43 12.09
C SER A 36 7.84 9.99 12.96
N ILE A 37 6.73 9.54 12.34
CA ILE A 37 5.54 9.08 13.07
C ILE A 37 5.80 7.80 13.89
N ARG A 38 6.62 6.86 13.38
CA ARG A 38 6.97 5.63 14.12
C ARG A 38 7.86 5.86 15.34
N SER A 39 8.77 6.83 15.24
CA SER A 39 9.81 7.05 16.24
C SER A 39 9.32 7.70 17.54
N GLU A 40 8.15 8.34 17.52
CA GLU A 40 7.69 9.16 18.64
C GLU A 40 6.97 8.34 19.72
N LYS A 41 7.76 7.83 20.66
CA LYS A 41 7.29 7.31 21.95
C LYS A 41 7.15 8.47 22.94
N GLY A 42 5.92 8.96 23.16
CA GLY A 42 5.62 9.89 24.26
C GLY A 42 6.31 11.26 24.16
N VAL A 43 6.47 11.81 22.95
CA VAL A 43 7.11 13.10 22.71
C VAL A 43 6.17 14.27 23.08
N ASN A 44 6.79 15.37 23.49
CA ASN A 44 6.19 16.68 23.71
C ASN A 44 5.39 17.12 22.45
N GLU A 45 4.07 17.25 22.55
CA GLU A 45 3.16 17.50 21.41
C GLU A 45 3.61 18.69 20.54
N ILE A 46 4.26 19.68 21.15
CA ILE A 46 4.80 20.87 20.50
C ILE A 46 5.92 20.51 19.50
N GLU A 47 6.83 19.60 19.85
CA GLU A 47 7.93 19.20 18.95
C GLU A 47 7.41 18.37 17.79
N THR A 48 6.45 17.50 18.06
CA THR A 48 5.78 16.71 17.03
C THR A 48 5.07 17.62 16.03
N ASP A 49 4.29 18.60 16.49
CA ASP A 49 3.60 19.51 15.58
C ASP A 49 4.60 20.33 14.74
N LYS A 50 5.73 20.76 15.33
CA LYS A 50 6.82 21.41 14.57
C LYS A 50 7.38 20.50 13.46
N LYS A 51 7.56 19.19 13.71
CA LYS A 51 8.01 18.24 12.68
C LYS A 51 6.95 18.03 11.60
N LEU A 52 5.69 17.87 11.97
CA LEU A 52 4.58 17.74 11.03
C LEU A 52 4.45 18.99 10.15
N ASN A 53 4.62 20.19 10.72
CA ASN A 53 4.64 21.44 9.97
C ASN A 53 5.80 21.48 8.97
N LYS A 54 7.01 21.03 9.34
CA LYS A 54 8.13 20.93 8.40
C LYS A 54 7.87 19.95 7.26
N ILE A 55 7.29 18.77 7.55
CA ILE A 55 6.88 17.79 6.53
C ILE A 55 5.87 18.42 5.58
N PHE A 56 4.89 19.13 6.14
CA PHE A 56 3.86 19.81 5.37
C PHE A 56 4.44 20.94 4.48
N SER A 57 5.36 21.75 5.00
CA SER A 57 6.04 22.78 4.20
C SER A 57 6.84 22.18 3.04
N LEU A 58 7.54 21.06 3.25
CA LEU A 58 8.23 20.35 2.16
C LEU A 58 7.24 19.74 1.15
N PHE A 59 6.10 19.24 1.63
CA PHE A 59 5.04 18.71 0.78
C PHE A 59 4.45 19.79 -0.15
N GLN A 60 4.27 21.02 0.34
CA GLN A 60 3.76 22.14 -0.47
C GLN A 60 4.64 22.42 -1.70
N LEU A 61 5.94 22.14 -1.60
CA LEU A 61 6.91 22.35 -2.67
C LEU A 61 6.90 21.24 -3.72
N LEU A 62 6.24 20.10 -3.49
CA LEU A 62 6.23 18.99 -4.45
C LEU A 62 5.36 19.30 -5.68
N TYR A 63 5.92 19.04 -6.86
CA TYR A 63 5.21 19.03 -8.14
C TYR A 63 4.41 17.76 -8.38
N SER A 64 4.77 16.62 -7.77
CA SER A 64 4.03 15.36 -7.89
C SER A 64 3.54 14.91 -6.51
N ARG A 65 2.55 15.63 -5.97
CA ARG A 65 1.96 15.33 -4.64
C ARG A 65 1.19 14.01 -4.65
N ASP A 66 0.64 13.61 -5.80
CA ASP A 66 0.03 12.30 -6.01
C ASP A 66 1.00 11.14 -5.76
N LYS A 67 2.23 11.20 -6.29
CA LYS A 67 3.27 10.19 -6.04
C LYS A 67 3.63 10.12 -4.55
N PHE A 68 3.67 11.27 -3.87
CA PHE A 68 3.84 11.30 -2.41
C PHE A 68 2.69 10.58 -1.72
N PHE A 69 1.43 10.91 -2.05
CA PHE A 69 0.28 10.26 -1.41
C PHE A 69 0.22 8.77 -1.67
N GLN A 70 0.59 8.31 -2.86
CA GLN A 70 0.70 6.90 -3.18
C GLN A 70 1.71 6.19 -2.26
N GLN A 71 2.92 6.74 -2.13
CA GLN A 71 3.94 6.16 -1.24
C GLN A 71 3.50 6.25 0.22
N HIS A 72 2.92 7.37 0.63
CA HIS A 72 2.37 7.54 1.97
C HIS A 72 1.25 6.54 2.26
N GLN A 73 0.36 6.27 1.31
CA GLN A 73 -0.73 5.28 1.44
C GLN A 73 -0.18 3.87 1.67
N ARG A 74 0.85 3.47 0.91
CA ARG A 74 1.53 2.17 1.07
C ARG A 74 2.22 2.03 2.43
N LEU A 75 2.90 3.09 2.89
CA LEU A 75 3.55 3.09 4.20
C LEU A 75 2.52 3.10 5.33
N LEU A 76 1.46 3.89 5.20
CA LEU A 76 0.36 3.96 6.15
C LEU A 76 -0.36 2.61 6.27
N SER A 77 -0.68 1.94 5.16
CA SER A 77 -1.34 0.63 5.20
C SER A 77 -0.50 -0.38 5.97
N SER A 78 0.80 -0.44 5.69
CA SER A 78 1.74 -1.30 6.41
C SER A 78 1.82 -0.97 7.90
N ARG A 79 1.92 0.32 8.27
CA ARG A 79 1.94 0.74 9.69
C ARG A 79 0.67 0.32 10.42
N LEU A 80 -0.49 0.56 9.81
CA LEU A 80 -1.80 0.27 10.38
C LEU A 80 -2.02 -1.23 10.59
N LEU A 81 -1.75 -2.05 9.56
CA LEU A 81 -1.97 -3.50 9.63
C LEU A 81 -0.96 -4.21 10.54
N ASN A 82 0.27 -3.69 10.62
CA ASN A 82 1.32 -4.27 11.46
C ASN A 82 1.35 -3.71 12.89
N GLN A 83 0.32 -2.95 13.31
CA GLN A 83 0.23 -2.33 14.64
C GLN A 83 1.47 -1.49 15.01
N GLN A 84 2.10 -0.86 14.01
CA GLN A 84 3.27 0.00 14.22
C GLN A 84 2.87 1.44 14.57
N THR A 85 1.59 1.78 14.43
CA THR A 85 1.06 3.10 14.77
C THR A 85 0.82 3.20 16.28
N GLN A 86 1.66 3.95 16.98
CA GLN A 86 1.52 4.17 18.41
C GLN A 86 0.47 5.24 18.74
N ASN A 87 0.43 6.32 17.95
CA ASN A 87 -0.51 7.43 18.15
C ASN A 87 -1.26 7.75 16.86
N ILE A 88 -2.51 7.28 16.79
CA ILE A 88 -3.39 7.50 15.63
C ILE A 88 -3.76 8.98 15.44
N ASN A 89 -3.65 9.81 16.49
CA ASN A 89 -3.96 11.24 16.38
C ASN A 89 -2.89 11.97 15.56
N LEU A 90 -1.65 11.48 15.53
CA LEU A 90 -0.60 12.06 14.67
C LEU A 90 -0.94 11.87 13.19
N GLU A 91 -1.43 10.68 12.83
CA GLU A 91 -1.91 10.40 11.47
C GLU A 91 -3.08 11.33 11.11
N LYS A 92 -4.05 11.48 12.03
CA LYS A 92 -5.19 12.39 11.82
C LYS A 92 -4.77 13.85 11.65
N ASN A 93 -3.84 14.33 12.48
CA ASN A 93 -3.32 15.70 12.40
C ASN A 93 -2.58 15.92 11.07
N LEU A 94 -1.70 15.01 10.67
CA LEU A 94 -1.00 15.11 9.39
C LEU A 94 -1.98 15.12 8.19
N LEU A 95 -2.98 14.23 8.18
CA LEU A 95 -4.01 14.20 7.14
C LEU A 95 -4.88 15.48 7.15
N GLN A 96 -5.14 16.06 8.33
CA GLN A 96 -5.87 17.32 8.45
C GLN A 96 -5.08 18.48 7.86
N LYS A 97 -3.76 18.54 8.06
CA LYS A 97 -2.90 19.56 7.43
C LYS A 97 -2.97 19.46 5.90
N PHE A 98 -2.88 18.25 5.34
CA PHE A 98 -2.99 18.05 3.88
C PHE A 98 -4.36 18.45 3.29
N LYS A 99 -5.44 18.32 4.08
CA LYS A 99 -6.80 18.66 3.65
C LYS A 99 -6.97 20.14 3.28
N GLY A 100 -6.20 21.03 3.91
CA GLY A 100 -6.24 22.47 3.60
C GLY A 100 -5.67 22.82 2.22
N GLU A 101 -4.70 22.03 1.73
CA GLU A 101 -3.96 22.28 0.48
C GLU A 101 -4.54 21.54 -0.73
N THR A 102 -5.22 20.42 -0.50
CA THR A 102 -5.51 19.46 -1.56
C THR A 102 -6.94 18.95 -1.43
N GLN A 103 -7.78 19.21 -2.44
CA GLN A 103 -9.17 18.71 -2.49
C GLN A 103 -9.22 17.32 -3.13
N THR A 104 -8.49 16.34 -2.60
CA THR A 104 -8.30 15.05 -3.28
C THR A 104 -9.12 13.94 -2.67
N ASN A 105 -9.72 13.12 -3.55
CA ASN A 105 -10.29 11.81 -3.20
C ASN A 105 -9.29 10.90 -2.48
N VAL A 106 -7.98 11.08 -2.71
CA VAL A 106 -6.93 10.30 -2.04
C VAL A 106 -6.90 10.57 -0.53
N LEU A 107 -7.10 11.82 -0.10
CA LEU A 107 -7.16 12.13 1.34
C LEU A 107 -8.37 11.51 2.03
N SER A 108 -9.53 11.47 1.36
CA SER A 108 -10.70 10.79 1.93
C SER A 108 -10.48 9.28 2.04
N GLN A 109 -9.79 8.66 1.07
CA GLN A 109 -9.37 7.26 1.16
C GLN A 109 -8.42 7.02 2.34
N LEU A 110 -7.39 7.86 2.53
CA LEU A 110 -6.45 7.74 3.66
C LEU A 110 -7.16 7.90 5.02
N GLN A 111 -8.07 8.87 5.14
CA GLN A 111 -8.90 9.04 6.33
C GLN A 111 -9.81 7.84 6.56
N LYS A 112 -10.37 7.27 5.48
CA LYS A 112 -11.18 6.06 5.54
C LYS A 112 -10.37 4.86 6.05
N MET A 113 -9.12 4.68 5.61
CA MET A 113 -8.22 3.64 6.13
C MET A 113 -8.01 3.75 7.65
N VAL A 114 -7.74 4.96 8.15
CA VAL A 114 -7.59 5.20 9.60
C VAL A 114 -8.88 4.86 10.35
N ASN A 115 -10.03 5.30 9.82
CA ASN A 115 -11.33 5.04 10.43
C ASN A 115 -11.72 3.55 10.39
N ASP A 116 -11.38 2.83 9.32
CA ASP A 116 -11.64 1.40 9.17
C ASP A 116 -10.97 0.58 10.28
N ILE A 117 -9.72 0.90 10.61
CA ILE A 117 -9.00 0.25 11.73
C ILE A 117 -9.69 0.53 13.06
N GLN A 118 -10.07 1.78 13.32
CA GLN A 118 -10.78 2.14 14.56
C GLN A 118 -12.15 1.45 14.65
N GLN A 119 -12.88 1.35 13.55
CA GLN A 119 -14.16 0.64 13.49
C GLN A 119 -13.99 -0.86 13.69
N SER A 120 -12.93 -1.45 13.13
CA SER A 120 -12.62 -2.87 13.31
C SER A 120 -12.39 -3.23 14.78
N TYR A 121 -11.59 -2.42 15.49
CA TYR A 121 -11.36 -2.60 16.92
C TYR A 121 -12.65 -2.46 17.74
N ARG A 122 -13.44 -1.42 17.49
CA ARG A 122 -14.72 -1.21 18.18
C ARG A 122 -15.68 -2.38 17.95
N PHE A 123 -15.78 -2.85 16.72
CA PHE A 123 -16.64 -3.99 16.39
C PHE A 123 -16.20 -5.25 17.15
N ALA A 124 -14.90 -5.56 17.17
CA ALA A 124 -14.37 -6.71 17.88
C ALA A 124 -14.64 -6.65 19.39
N THR A 125 -14.47 -5.47 20.02
CA THR A 125 -14.75 -5.28 21.45
C THR A 125 -16.23 -5.40 21.77
N ASP A 126 -17.10 -4.77 20.97
CA ASP A 126 -18.54 -4.73 21.21
C ASP A 126 -19.20 -6.11 21.05
N GLN A 127 -18.63 -6.96 20.20
CA GLN A 127 -19.14 -8.31 19.95
C GLN A 127 -18.50 -9.39 20.83
N MET A 128 -17.54 -9.04 21.70
CA MET A 128 -16.79 -9.97 22.55
C MET A 128 -16.28 -11.21 21.80
N ILE A 129 -15.89 -11.06 20.54
CA ILE A 129 -15.59 -12.17 19.62
C ILE A 129 -14.45 -13.06 20.16
N HIS A 130 -13.58 -12.50 21.00
CA HIS A 130 -12.46 -13.20 21.63
C HIS A 130 -12.85 -14.28 22.65
N LYS A 131 -14.09 -14.31 23.17
CA LYS A 131 -14.41 -15.14 24.35
C LYS A 131 -14.56 -16.65 24.09
N ASN A 132 -14.71 -17.10 22.83
CA ASN A 132 -15.00 -18.51 22.50
C ASN A 132 -14.13 -19.09 21.37
N GLN A 133 -12.94 -18.53 21.13
CA GLN A 133 -12.06 -19.00 20.05
C GLN A 133 -10.92 -19.88 20.57
N LYS A 134 -10.48 -20.83 19.73
CA LYS A 134 -9.33 -21.71 20.03
C LYS A 134 -7.99 -20.97 20.05
N PHE A 135 -7.94 -19.79 19.43
CA PHE A 135 -6.77 -18.92 19.36
C PHE A 135 -7.23 -17.45 19.38
N ASP A 136 -6.32 -16.54 19.70
CA ASP A 136 -6.62 -15.11 19.67
C ASP A 136 -6.63 -14.59 18.22
N LEU A 137 -7.78 -14.09 17.79
CA LEU A 137 -8.00 -13.59 16.43
C LEU A 137 -8.30 -12.10 16.48
N THR A 138 -7.48 -11.31 15.79
CA THR A 138 -7.75 -9.90 15.49
C THR A 138 -8.05 -9.76 14.01
N VAL A 139 -9.21 -9.19 13.67
CA VAL A 139 -9.64 -8.97 12.29
C VAL A 139 -9.71 -7.48 11.99
N TYR A 140 -9.15 -7.10 10.85
CA TYR A 140 -9.28 -5.75 10.29
C TYR A 140 -10.23 -5.76 9.10
N LEU A 141 -11.29 -4.97 9.20
CA LEU A 141 -12.27 -4.75 8.14
C LEU A 141 -11.82 -3.57 7.28
N LEU A 142 -11.44 -3.86 6.03
CA LEU A 142 -10.84 -2.90 5.11
C LEU A 142 -11.84 -2.56 4.00
N SER A 143 -12.16 -1.28 3.82
CA SER A 143 -13.08 -0.86 2.74
C SER A 143 -12.39 -0.99 1.38
N GLN A 144 -12.92 -1.85 0.51
CA GLN A 144 -12.39 -2.04 -0.85
C GLN A 144 -12.33 -0.70 -1.60
N GLY A 145 -11.23 -0.48 -2.34
CA GLY A 145 -10.98 0.76 -3.09
C GLY A 145 -10.36 1.91 -2.30
N CYS A 146 -10.27 1.82 -0.97
CA CYS A 146 -9.53 2.81 -0.15
C CYS A 146 -8.13 2.33 0.24
N TRP A 147 -7.92 1.01 0.28
CA TRP A 147 -6.66 0.40 0.67
C TRP A 147 -5.87 -0.02 -0.58
N PRO A 148 -4.52 0.09 -0.57
CA PRO A 148 -3.66 -0.29 -1.69
C PRO A 148 -3.49 -1.82 -1.75
N ILE A 149 -4.59 -2.54 -1.96
CA ILE A 149 -4.63 -4.01 -1.99
C ILE A 149 -4.96 -4.42 -3.42
N ASN A 150 -3.92 -4.71 -4.20
CA ASN A 150 -4.07 -5.04 -5.62
C ASN A 150 -4.21 -6.56 -5.83
N ASN A 151 -3.58 -7.36 -4.97
CA ASN A 151 -3.47 -8.82 -5.13
C ASN A 151 -4.29 -9.54 -4.06
N ILE A 152 -5.61 -9.53 -4.20
CA ILE A 152 -6.47 -10.44 -3.42
C ILE A 152 -6.45 -11.79 -4.12
N GLN A 153 -5.83 -12.78 -3.50
CA GLN A 153 -5.90 -14.14 -4.00
C GLN A 153 -7.17 -14.81 -3.46
N GLU A 154 -8.16 -15.02 -4.35
CA GLU A 154 -9.48 -15.52 -3.97
C GLU A 154 -9.50 -17.02 -3.61
N GLN A 155 -8.59 -17.81 -4.19
CA GLN A 155 -8.55 -19.26 -4.01
C GLN A 155 -7.36 -19.65 -3.14
N ILE A 156 -7.58 -19.71 -1.83
CA ILE A 156 -6.63 -20.23 -0.84
C ILE A 156 -7.34 -21.23 0.06
N ILE A 157 -6.72 -22.38 0.26
CA ILE A 157 -7.21 -23.41 1.16
C ILE A 157 -6.50 -23.23 2.51
N ALA A 158 -7.22 -22.65 3.48
CA ALA A 158 -6.73 -22.48 4.84
C ALA A 158 -7.01 -23.70 5.73
N PRO A 159 -6.24 -23.91 6.83
CA PRO A 159 -6.53 -24.96 7.82
C PRO A 159 -7.93 -24.83 8.43
N GLN A 160 -8.56 -25.97 8.72
CA GLN A 160 -9.93 -26.06 9.25
C GLN A 160 -10.10 -25.30 10.59
N GLU A 161 -9.07 -25.31 11.42
CA GLU A 161 -9.02 -24.59 12.68
C GLU A 161 -9.15 -23.08 12.47
N MET A 162 -8.55 -22.56 11.40
CA MET A 162 -8.62 -21.14 11.03
C MET A 162 -10.00 -20.82 10.45
N LEU A 163 -10.47 -21.64 9.50
CA LEU A 163 -11.77 -21.47 8.84
C LEU A 163 -12.93 -21.42 9.84
N SER A 164 -12.89 -22.25 10.88
CA SER A 164 -13.91 -22.26 11.93
C SER A 164 -14.06 -20.90 12.61
N SER A 165 -12.94 -20.26 12.98
CA SER A 165 -12.95 -18.94 13.61
C SER A 165 -13.31 -17.82 12.62
N LEU A 166 -12.87 -17.92 11.36
CA LEU A 166 -13.19 -16.94 10.31
C LEU A 166 -14.68 -16.96 9.96
N ASN A 167 -15.27 -18.15 9.79
CA ASN A 167 -16.70 -18.31 9.49
C ASN A 167 -17.56 -17.78 10.63
N LEU A 168 -17.18 -18.02 11.89
CA LEU A 168 -17.88 -17.46 13.04
C LEU A 168 -17.83 -15.92 13.04
N TYR A 169 -16.67 -15.33 12.76
CA TYR A 169 -16.53 -13.88 12.65
C TYR A 169 -17.43 -13.32 11.54
N GLU A 170 -17.40 -13.96 10.36
CA GLU A 170 -18.18 -13.56 9.19
C GLU A 170 -19.69 -13.59 9.46
N GLN A 171 -20.19 -14.65 10.10
CA GLN A 171 -21.60 -14.74 10.49
C GLN A 171 -21.99 -13.59 11.42
N ILE A 172 -21.21 -13.33 12.47
CA ILE A 172 -21.48 -12.24 13.43
C ILE A 172 -21.47 -10.87 12.72
N TYR A 173 -20.54 -10.66 11.79
CA TYR A 173 -20.44 -9.42 11.02
C TYR A 173 -21.64 -9.22 10.10
N LEU A 174 -21.98 -10.22 9.30
CA LEU A 174 -23.04 -10.11 8.29
C LEU A 174 -24.42 -9.93 8.90
N ILE A 175 -24.69 -10.50 10.09
CA ILE A 175 -25.95 -10.26 10.84
C ILE A 175 -26.17 -8.77 11.10
N LYS A 176 -25.11 -8.02 11.41
CA LYS A 176 -25.19 -6.59 11.71
C LYS A 176 -25.02 -5.70 10.48
N ASN A 177 -24.37 -6.21 9.44
CA ASN A 177 -24.01 -5.46 8.25
C ASN A 177 -24.59 -6.11 6.98
N ASN A 178 -25.91 -6.15 6.91
CA ASN A 178 -26.67 -6.66 5.77
C ASN A 178 -26.26 -5.96 4.45
N GLY A 179 -26.17 -6.74 3.37
CA GLY A 179 -25.83 -6.23 2.03
C GLY A 179 -24.33 -6.02 1.79
N ARG A 180 -23.46 -6.52 2.67
CA ARG A 180 -22.00 -6.54 2.46
C ARG A 180 -21.52 -7.94 2.10
N ILE A 181 -20.39 -7.98 1.39
CA ILE A 181 -19.64 -9.21 1.09
C ILE A 181 -18.27 -9.05 1.75
N LEU A 182 -17.80 -10.10 2.43
CA LEU A 182 -16.45 -10.15 3.00
C LEU A 182 -15.54 -10.96 2.09
N LEU A 183 -14.31 -10.48 1.92
CA LEU A 183 -13.25 -11.17 1.19
C LEU A 183 -12.02 -11.26 2.10
N TRP A 184 -11.60 -12.47 2.42
CA TRP A 184 -10.45 -12.71 3.30
C TRP A 184 -9.14 -12.50 2.54
N THR A 185 -8.28 -11.60 3.05
CA THR A 185 -6.99 -11.24 2.45
C THR A 185 -5.83 -11.86 3.22
N TYR A 186 -5.59 -13.14 2.98
CA TYR A 186 -4.57 -13.92 3.70
C TYR A 186 -3.12 -13.42 3.47
N ASN A 187 -2.81 -12.76 2.36
CA ASN A 187 -1.47 -12.23 2.08
C ASN A 187 -1.05 -11.07 2.99
N LEU A 188 -2.01 -10.40 3.64
CA LEU A 188 -1.76 -9.26 4.54
C LEU A 188 -1.73 -9.66 6.02
N GLY A 189 -2.09 -10.91 6.33
CA GLY A 189 -2.16 -11.40 7.70
C GLY A 189 -0.80 -11.83 8.26
N GLN A 190 -0.70 -11.78 9.59
CA GLN A 190 0.42 -12.30 10.36
C GLN A 190 -0.09 -12.88 11.68
N GLY A 191 0.71 -13.76 12.28
CA GLY A 191 0.37 -14.36 13.56
C GLY A 191 1.56 -15.05 14.23
N GLU A 192 1.29 -15.64 15.38
CA GLU A 192 2.25 -16.43 16.14
C GLU A 192 1.82 -17.90 16.22
N LEU A 193 2.74 -18.80 15.89
CA LEU A 193 2.54 -20.24 16.01
C LEU A 193 3.29 -20.78 17.22
N ASN A 194 2.63 -21.71 17.93
CA ASN A 194 3.27 -22.55 18.93
C ASN A 194 3.84 -23.79 18.24
N TYR A 195 5.13 -23.80 17.95
CA TYR A 195 5.81 -24.95 17.36
C TYR A 195 6.40 -25.83 18.46
N LYS A 196 5.80 -27.00 18.67
CA LYS A 196 6.29 -28.01 19.61
C LYS A 196 7.01 -29.09 18.83
N ILE A 197 8.28 -29.33 19.16
CA ILE A 197 9.05 -30.40 18.56
C ILE A 197 9.86 -31.12 19.62
N GLN A 198 9.73 -32.45 19.66
CA GLN A 198 10.29 -33.29 20.72
C GLN A 198 9.89 -32.74 22.11
N ASN A 199 10.87 -32.36 22.93
CA ASN A 199 10.66 -31.76 24.26
C ASN A 199 10.74 -30.23 24.28
N ASP A 200 10.97 -29.60 23.13
CA ASP A 200 11.15 -28.16 23.02
C ASP A 200 9.90 -27.45 22.48
N LYS A 201 9.72 -26.21 22.93
CA LYS A 201 8.66 -25.31 22.46
C LYS A 201 9.26 -24.03 21.91
N TYR A 202 8.90 -23.71 20.67
CA TYR A 202 9.27 -22.48 19.97
C TYR A 202 8.02 -21.65 19.65
N TYR A 203 8.21 -20.35 19.57
CA TYR A 203 7.19 -19.36 19.21
C TYR A 203 7.60 -18.72 17.89
N ILE A 204 6.82 -18.93 16.84
CA ILE A 204 7.17 -18.52 15.48
C ILE A 204 6.24 -17.38 15.06
N THR A 205 6.79 -16.18 14.88
CA THR A 205 6.06 -15.07 14.24
C THR A 205 6.19 -15.22 12.72
N ALA A 206 5.08 -15.39 12.02
CA ALA A 206 5.02 -15.69 10.60
C ALA A 206 3.86 -14.97 9.90
N THR A 207 3.95 -14.80 8.59
CA THR A 207 2.81 -14.35 7.76
C THR A 207 1.76 -15.44 7.66
N THR A 208 0.52 -15.11 7.30
CA THR A 208 -0.52 -16.13 7.20
C THR A 208 -0.23 -17.17 6.11
N PHE A 209 0.42 -16.81 4.99
CA PHE A 209 0.88 -17.80 4.00
C PHE A 209 1.93 -18.76 4.57
N GLN A 210 2.90 -18.23 5.31
CA GLN A 210 3.88 -19.03 6.04
C GLN A 210 3.20 -19.96 7.04
N MET A 211 2.17 -19.49 7.74
CA MET A 211 1.39 -20.33 8.65
C MET A 211 0.65 -21.44 7.92
N ILE A 212 -0.14 -21.12 6.89
CA ILE A 212 -0.94 -22.08 6.12
C ILE A 212 -0.05 -23.19 5.56
N THR A 213 1.11 -22.82 4.99
CA THR A 213 2.08 -23.78 4.44
C THR A 213 2.72 -24.63 5.54
N PHE A 214 3.12 -24.03 6.66
CA PHE A 214 3.73 -24.77 7.77
C PHE A 214 2.75 -25.72 8.47
N PHE A 215 1.46 -25.38 8.51
CA PHE A 215 0.41 -26.23 9.11
C PHE A 215 0.25 -27.59 8.43
N LEU A 216 0.63 -27.72 7.15
CA LEU A 216 0.59 -29.00 6.45
C LEU A 216 1.52 -30.05 7.09
N PHE A 217 2.62 -29.59 7.69
CA PHE A 217 3.61 -30.47 8.31
C PHE A 217 3.15 -31.09 9.64
N ASN A 218 1.96 -30.73 10.13
CA ASN A 218 1.34 -31.45 11.26
C ASN A 218 0.84 -32.85 10.87
N LYS A 219 0.58 -33.10 9.57
CA LYS A 219 0.10 -34.40 9.06
C LYS A 219 1.20 -35.23 8.41
N GLU A 220 2.10 -34.58 7.69
CA GLU A 220 3.16 -35.23 6.90
C GLU A 220 4.49 -34.52 7.14
N ASN A 221 5.56 -35.27 7.42
CA ASN A 221 6.88 -34.68 7.68
C ASN A 221 7.63 -34.28 6.40
N GLU A 222 7.22 -34.80 5.24
CA GLU A 222 7.86 -34.58 3.96
C GLU A 222 6.80 -34.32 2.89
N LEU A 223 6.95 -33.23 2.14
CA LEU A 223 6.01 -32.81 1.10
C LEU A 223 6.78 -32.26 -0.09
N THR A 224 6.31 -32.56 -1.30
CA THR A 224 6.80 -31.88 -2.52
C THR A 224 6.19 -30.48 -2.63
N ILE A 225 6.88 -29.59 -3.34
CA ILE A 225 6.36 -28.24 -3.60
C ILE A 225 5.04 -28.29 -4.35
N GLN A 226 4.89 -29.19 -5.32
CA GLN A 226 3.64 -29.41 -6.04
C GLN A 226 2.50 -29.80 -5.07
N GLN A 227 2.73 -30.73 -4.15
CA GLN A 227 1.71 -31.10 -3.16
C GLN A 227 1.32 -29.94 -2.24
N ILE A 228 2.30 -29.11 -1.83
CA ILE A 228 2.01 -27.92 -1.01
C ILE A 228 1.18 -26.91 -1.83
N GLN A 229 1.53 -26.70 -3.10
CA GLN A 229 0.79 -25.82 -4.00
C GLN A 229 -0.66 -26.32 -4.19
N GLU A 230 -0.87 -27.60 -4.48
CA GLU A 230 -2.20 -28.17 -4.69
C GLU A 230 -3.08 -28.07 -3.44
N ARG A 231 -2.49 -28.31 -2.26
CA ARG A 231 -3.21 -28.29 -0.97
C ARG A 231 -3.50 -26.91 -0.43
N THR A 232 -2.74 -25.88 -0.82
CA THR A 232 -2.92 -24.49 -0.33
C THR A 232 -3.48 -23.55 -1.39
N GLN A 233 -3.33 -23.90 -2.67
CA GLN A 233 -3.58 -23.07 -3.84
C GLN A 233 -2.76 -21.77 -3.92
N ILE A 234 -1.75 -21.59 -3.05
CA ILE A 234 -0.89 -20.39 -3.04
C ILE A 234 -0.02 -20.37 -4.31
N LYS A 235 0.12 -19.19 -4.95
CA LYS A 235 0.98 -19.03 -6.14
C LYS A 235 2.43 -19.40 -5.81
N ILE A 236 3.13 -20.00 -6.77
CA ILE A 236 4.51 -20.50 -6.56
C ILE A 236 5.47 -19.43 -6.04
N ILE A 237 5.35 -18.20 -6.53
CA ILE A 237 6.16 -17.04 -6.10
C ILE A 237 5.96 -16.73 -4.62
N ASP A 238 4.71 -16.77 -4.15
CA ASP A 238 4.36 -16.49 -2.75
C ASP A 238 4.70 -17.68 -1.84
N LEU A 239 4.62 -18.90 -2.39
CA LEU A 239 5.03 -20.11 -1.71
C LEU A 239 6.55 -20.14 -1.48
N GLU A 240 7.36 -19.74 -2.46
CA GLU A 240 8.81 -19.53 -2.31
C GLU A 240 9.13 -18.56 -1.19
N ASN A 241 8.49 -17.38 -1.21
CA ASN A 241 8.64 -16.37 -0.17
C ASN A 241 8.19 -16.86 1.22
N SER A 242 7.31 -17.87 1.26
CA SER A 242 6.84 -18.47 2.50
C SER A 242 7.80 -19.54 3.03
N LEU A 243 8.30 -20.44 2.18
CA LEU A 243 9.11 -21.58 2.60
C LEU A 243 10.58 -21.24 2.84
N ILE A 244 11.19 -20.38 2.02
CA ILE A 244 12.63 -20.05 2.10
C ILE A 244 13.03 -19.50 3.49
N PRO A 245 12.25 -18.61 4.13
CA PRO A 245 12.54 -18.19 5.51
C PRO A 245 12.64 -19.34 6.52
N PHE A 246 11.78 -20.36 6.44
CA PHE A 246 11.87 -21.52 7.32
C PHE A 246 13.10 -22.38 7.03
N ILE A 247 13.52 -22.47 5.76
CA ILE A 247 14.73 -23.17 5.33
C ILE A 247 15.98 -22.45 5.83
N CYS A 248 16.04 -21.12 5.70
CA CYS A 248 17.14 -20.29 6.23
C CYS A 248 17.32 -20.49 7.73
N LEU A 249 16.21 -20.62 8.47
CA LEU A 249 16.22 -20.87 9.91
C LEU A 249 16.40 -22.35 10.28
N LYS A 250 16.56 -23.24 9.29
CA LYS A 250 16.72 -24.70 9.46
C LYS A 250 15.53 -25.39 10.14
N VAL A 251 14.35 -24.77 10.13
CA VAL A 251 13.09 -25.37 10.60
C VAL A 251 12.59 -26.38 9.56
N LEU A 252 12.69 -25.99 8.28
CA LEU A 252 12.50 -26.88 7.14
C LEU A 252 13.86 -27.15 6.49
N SER A 253 13.96 -28.26 5.78
CA SER A 253 15.13 -28.64 4.99
C SER A 253 14.70 -28.99 3.58
N ARG A 254 15.56 -28.72 2.60
CA ARG A 254 15.38 -29.11 1.20
C ARG A 254 16.65 -29.80 0.71
N GLN A 255 16.59 -30.49 -0.43
CA GLN A 255 17.74 -31.24 -0.94
C GLN A 255 18.90 -30.34 -1.39
N LYS A 256 18.60 -29.17 -1.96
CA LYS A 256 19.60 -28.17 -2.34
C LYS A 256 19.88 -27.21 -1.18
N GLU A 257 21.14 -27.10 -0.74
CA GLU A 257 21.49 -26.17 0.35
C GLU A 257 21.38 -24.68 -0.04
N ASP A 258 21.36 -24.37 -1.33
CA ASP A 258 21.32 -23.00 -1.85
C ASP A 258 19.95 -22.32 -1.66
N LEU A 259 19.93 -20.98 -1.63
CA LEU A 259 18.72 -20.13 -1.51
C LEU A 259 18.10 -19.78 -2.87
N ASP A 260 18.30 -20.64 -3.87
CA ASP A 260 17.81 -20.43 -5.22
C ASP A 260 16.31 -20.71 -5.32
N GLU A 261 15.68 -20.13 -6.34
CA GLU A 261 14.28 -20.39 -6.71
C GLU A 261 14.01 -21.90 -6.84
N PHE A 262 12.76 -22.29 -6.62
CA PHE A 262 12.37 -23.69 -6.74
C PHE A 262 12.26 -24.05 -8.23
N SER A 263 13.37 -24.51 -8.80
CA SER A 263 13.42 -24.89 -10.23
C SER A 263 12.67 -26.20 -10.52
N ASP A 264 12.58 -27.10 -9.52
CA ASP A 264 11.90 -28.38 -9.63
C ASP A 264 10.67 -28.42 -8.73
N LYS A 265 9.49 -28.59 -9.33
CA LYS A 265 8.21 -28.69 -8.60
C LYS A 265 8.12 -29.97 -7.75
N ASN A 266 8.93 -30.98 -8.06
CA ASN A 266 9.02 -32.23 -7.31
C ASN A 266 10.06 -32.18 -6.19
N GLU A 267 10.72 -31.04 -5.97
CA GLU A 267 11.65 -30.90 -4.85
C GLU A 267 10.92 -31.16 -3.52
N VAL A 268 11.51 -32.03 -2.70
CA VAL A 268 10.94 -32.46 -1.42
C VAL A 268 11.43 -31.53 -0.31
N ILE A 269 10.48 -30.97 0.43
CA ILE A 269 10.68 -30.18 1.63
C ILE A 269 10.39 -31.07 2.84
N LYS A 270 11.31 -31.12 3.79
CA LYS A 270 11.24 -31.97 4.99
C LYS A 270 11.26 -31.14 6.26
N LEU A 271 10.40 -31.47 7.21
CA LEU A 271 10.42 -30.92 8.56
C LEU A 271 11.69 -31.39 9.29
N ASN A 272 12.45 -30.46 9.86
CA ASN A 272 13.64 -30.82 10.62
C ASN A 272 13.24 -31.35 12.01
N LEU A 273 13.16 -32.67 12.14
CA LEU A 273 12.76 -33.32 13.41
C LEU A 273 13.76 -33.13 14.55
N ASN A 274 15.02 -32.83 14.24
CA ASN A 274 16.10 -32.59 15.20
C ASN A 274 16.39 -31.09 15.38
N TYR A 275 15.40 -30.24 15.10
CA TYR A 275 15.56 -28.80 15.22
C TYR A 275 15.87 -28.40 16.66
N ASN A 276 17.04 -27.77 16.86
CA ASN A 276 17.47 -27.23 18.14
C ASN A 276 18.02 -25.82 17.94
N ASN A 277 17.38 -24.85 18.59
CA ASN A 277 17.83 -23.46 18.59
C ASN A 277 17.78 -22.89 20.00
N LYS A 278 18.82 -22.15 20.38
CA LYS A 278 18.88 -21.42 21.66
C LYS A 278 17.77 -20.38 21.75
N GLN A 279 17.41 -19.75 20.63
CA GLN A 279 16.32 -18.77 20.58
C GLN A 279 14.98 -19.48 20.45
N LYS A 280 14.18 -19.41 21.52
CA LYS A 280 12.81 -19.97 21.54
C LYS A 280 11.80 -19.11 20.77
N LYS A 281 12.11 -17.83 20.52
CA LYS A 281 11.29 -16.94 19.66
C LYS A 281 11.95 -16.80 18.31
N LEU A 282 11.25 -17.18 17.24
CA LEU A 282 11.72 -17.13 15.87
C LEU A 282 10.86 -16.15 15.08
N ARG A 283 11.49 -15.27 14.31
CA ARG A 283 10.78 -14.32 13.45
C ARG A 283 11.03 -14.69 11.99
N VAL A 284 9.99 -15.17 11.33
CA VAL A 284 10.03 -15.73 9.96
C VAL A 284 9.50 -14.73 8.93
N LEU A 285 9.08 -13.54 9.37
CA LEU A 285 8.60 -12.47 8.50
C LEU A 285 9.60 -12.14 7.38
N PRO A 286 9.13 -11.71 6.19
CA PRO A 286 9.98 -11.41 5.05
C PRO A 286 11.16 -10.51 5.43
N ASN A 287 12.37 -10.98 5.13
CA ASN A 287 13.62 -10.28 5.33
C ASN A 287 14.38 -10.32 4.01
N PRO A 288 14.95 -9.19 3.51
CA PRO A 288 15.76 -9.20 2.29
C PRO A 288 16.87 -10.26 2.26
N LYS A 289 17.38 -10.66 3.44
CA LYS A 289 18.40 -11.72 3.60
C LYS A 289 17.85 -13.15 3.57
N MET A 290 16.52 -13.32 3.60
CA MET A 290 15.82 -14.60 3.68
C MET A 290 14.79 -14.74 2.54
N GLN A 291 15.08 -14.14 1.39
CA GLN A 291 14.27 -14.22 0.17
C GLN A 291 15.01 -15.05 -0.90
N PRO A 292 14.30 -15.65 -1.87
CA PRO A 292 14.95 -16.30 -3.00
C PRO A 292 15.92 -15.33 -3.68
N LYS A 293 17.11 -15.83 -4.04
CA LYS A 293 18.10 -15.05 -4.80
C LYS A 293 17.62 -14.82 -6.23
N ARG A 294 16.70 -13.87 -6.42
CA ARG A 294 16.30 -13.42 -7.75
C ARG A 294 17.34 -12.43 -8.25
N GLN A 295 17.92 -12.67 -9.43
CA GLN A 295 18.79 -11.69 -10.10
C GLN A 295 17.94 -10.48 -10.50
N ARG A 296 17.74 -9.52 -9.59
CA ARG A 296 17.20 -8.21 -9.94
C ARG A 296 18.31 -7.40 -10.59
N LYS A 297 18.10 -6.96 -11.83
CA LYS A 297 18.90 -5.87 -12.39
C LYS A 297 18.59 -4.61 -11.57
N VAL A 298 19.64 -3.98 -11.05
CA VAL A 298 19.52 -2.71 -10.32
C VAL A 298 18.84 -1.69 -11.25
N GLY A 299 17.69 -1.16 -10.83
CA GLY A 299 16.94 -0.14 -11.58
C GLY A 299 15.72 -0.63 -12.36
N GLU A 300 15.44 -1.94 -12.44
CA GLU A 300 14.17 -2.41 -13.03
C GLU A 300 13.02 -2.33 -12.02
N LEU A 301 11.96 -1.59 -12.39
CA LEU A 301 10.69 -1.58 -11.66
C LEU A 301 10.10 -2.99 -11.62
N THR A 302 9.63 -3.39 -10.44
CA THR A 302 8.83 -4.60 -10.26
C THR A 302 7.54 -4.51 -11.08
N GLN A 303 6.94 -5.66 -11.40
CA GLN A 303 5.67 -5.69 -12.12
C GLN A 303 4.59 -4.88 -11.39
N GLU A 304 4.51 -5.00 -10.07
CA GLU A 304 3.59 -4.20 -9.25
C GLU A 304 3.85 -2.70 -9.41
N GLU A 305 5.12 -2.25 -9.33
CA GLU A 305 5.47 -0.85 -9.51
C GLU A 305 5.10 -0.31 -10.89
N ARG A 306 5.24 -1.11 -11.96
CA ARG A 306 4.82 -0.73 -13.31
C ARG A 306 3.31 -0.58 -13.43
N GLU A 307 2.56 -1.57 -12.96
CA GLU A 307 1.09 -1.53 -12.95
C GLU A 307 0.59 -0.32 -12.15
N TYR A 308 1.26 0.02 -11.05
CA TYR A 308 0.98 1.20 -10.25
C TYR A 308 1.28 2.51 -11.00
N GLU A 309 2.42 2.63 -11.69
CA GLU A 309 2.72 3.81 -12.50
C GLU A 309 1.70 4.02 -13.63
N GLU A 310 1.28 2.94 -14.28
CA GLU A 310 0.23 2.99 -15.30
C GLU A 310 -1.11 3.46 -14.74
N GLN A 311 -1.50 2.96 -13.57
CA GLN A 311 -2.71 3.43 -12.87
C GLN A 311 -2.63 4.91 -12.52
N LEU A 312 -1.46 5.38 -12.05
CA LEU A 312 -1.23 6.79 -11.73
C LEU A 312 -1.38 7.67 -12.97
N ILE A 313 -0.80 7.25 -14.11
CA ILE A 313 -0.93 7.99 -15.37
C ILE A 313 -2.40 8.08 -15.77
N LYS A 314 -3.16 6.98 -15.73
CA LYS A 314 -4.60 6.98 -16.02
C LYS A 314 -5.38 7.93 -15.11
N GLN A 315 -5.04 7.98 -13.81
CA GLN A 315 -5.66 8.94 -12.89
C GLN A 315 -5.35 10.39 -13.26
N ARG A 316 -4.09 10.70 -13.64
CA ARG A 316 -3.70 12.04 -14.13
C ARG A 316 -4.48 12.43 -15.38
N GLU A 317 -4.68 11.48 -16.31
CA GLU A 317 -5.49 11.71 -17.51
C GLU A 317 -6.92 12.12 -17.16
N LEU A 318 -7.58 11.40 -16.25
CA LEU A 318 -8.94 11.72 -15.80
C LEU A 318 -9.02 13.07 -15.09
N VAL A 319 -8.02 13.42 -14.28
CA VAL A 319 -7.96 14.73 -13.60
C VAL A 319 -7.84 15.85 -14.63
N VAL A 320 -6.93 15.73 -15.61
CA VAL A 320 -6.77 16.73 -16.67
C VAL A 320 -8.04 16.84 -17.51
N ASP A 321 -8.61 15.72 -17.96
CA ASP A 321 -9.84 15.72 -18.77
C ASP A 321 -10.99 16.39 -18.02
N SER A 322 -11.22 16.03 -16.76
CA SER A 322 -12.30 16.61 -15.96
C SER A 322 -12.14 18.11 -15.78
N GLN A 323 -10.90 18.60 -15.59
CA GLN A 323 -10.63 20.02 -15.47
C GLN A 323 -10.80 20.78 -16.79
N LEU A 324 -10.34 20.20 -17.91
CA LEU A 324 -10.55 20.78 -19.24
C LEU A 324 -12.04 20.89 -19.57
N VAL A 325 -12.80 19.81 -19.39
CA VAL A 325 -14.25 19.78 -19.63
C VAL A 325 -14.98 20.76 -18.71
N ARG A 326 -14.61 20.85 -17.43
CA ARG A 326 -15.21 21.82 -16.48
C ARG A 326 -14.98 23.26 -16.93
N THR A 327 -13.76 23.61 -17.31
CA THR A 327 -13.42 24.94 -17.82
C THR A 327 -14.20 25.26 -19.10
N MET A 328 -14.23 24.33 -20.06
CA MET A 328 -14.91 24.51 -21.34
C MET A 328 -16.43 24.61 -21.19
N LYS A 329 -17.04 23.77 -20.34
CA LYS A 329 -18.48 23.83 -20.05
C LYS A 329 -18.89 25.17 -19.44
N SER A 330 -18.05 25.74 -18.58
CA SER A 330 -18.29 27.03 -17.92
C SER A 330 -18.10 28.22 -18.86
N LYS A 331 -17.05 28.23 -19.68
CA LYS A 331 -16.69 29.38 -20.53
C LYS A 331 -17.29 29.32 -21.92
N LYS A 332 -17.72 28.14 -22.38
CA LYS A 332 -18.23 27.81 -23.72
C LYS A 332 -17.22 27.99 -24.87
N SER A 333 -16.39 29.03 -24.82
CA SER A 333 -15.29 29.29 -25.76
C SER A 333 -14.05 29.76 -25.01
N VAL A 334 -12.87 29.18 -25.31
CA VAL A 334 -11.60 29.51 -24.63
C VAL A 334 -10.42 29.39 -25.61
N THR A 335 -9.45 30.31 -25.52
CA THR A 335 -8.22 30.23 -26.31
C THR A 335 -7.32 29.08 -25.83
N HIS A 336 -6.45 28.57 -26.70
CA HIS A 336 -5.53 27.49 -26.37
C HIS A 336 -4.61 27.82 -25.20
N SER A 337 -4.04 29.03 -25.20
CA SER A 337 -3.15 29.50 -24.12
C SER A 337 -3.90 29.59 -22.79
N ASP A 338 -5.10 30.16 -22.79
CA ASP A 338 -5.90 30.34 -21.57
C ASP A 338 -6.42 29.01 -21.02
N LEU A 339 -6.76 28.07 -21.90
CA LEU A 339 -7.23 26.74 -21.50
C LEU A 339 -6.11 25.96 -20.80
N ILE A 340 -4.90 25.96 -21.35
CA ILE A 340 -3.74 25.31 -20.74
C ILE A 340 -3.40 25.98 -19.40
N ALA A 341 -3.32 27.31 -19.36
CA ALA A 341 -2.99 28.05 -18.15
C ALA A 341 -4.00 27.80 -17.02
N GLN A 342 -5.30 27.85 -17.31
CA GLN A 342 -6.34 27.56 -16.33
C GLN A 342 -6.35 26.10 -15.88
N CYS A 343 -6.11 25.15 -16.80
CA CYS A 343 -6.00 23.74 -16.46
C CYS A 343 -4.84 23.53 -15.47
N ALA A 344 -3.66 24.06 -15.78
CA ALA A 344 -2.49 23.95 -14.91
C ALA A 344 -2.70 24.63 -13.55
N GLN A 345 -3.37 25.78 -13.50
CA GLN A 345 -3.64 26.51 -12.26
C GLN A 345 -4.61 25.77 -11.33
N MET A 346 -5.60 25.08 -11.90
CA MET A 346 -6.65 24.40 -11.12
C MET A 346 -6.21 23.03 -10.58
N ILE A 347 -5.22 22.40 -11.20
CA ILE A 347 -4.69 21.10 -10.75
C ILE A 347 -3.63 21.34 -9.67
N THR A 348 -3.98 21.04 -8.41
CA THR A 348 -3.08 21.21 -7.26
C THR A 348 -2.34 19.93 -6.85
N ILE A 349 -2.76 18.78 -7.35
CA ILE A 349 -2.25 17.45 -6.95
C ILE A 349 -0.99 17.03 -7.72
N PHE A 350 -0.80 17.56 -8.92
CA PHE A 350 0.46 17.48 -9.65
C PHE A 350 0.62 18.65 -10.61
N LYS A 351 1.84 18.92 -11.06
CA LYS A 351 2.14 19.89 -12.12
C LYS A 351 2.05 19.18 -13.48
N PRO A 352 1.00 19.43 -14.29
CA PRO A 352 0.86 18.78 -15.59
C PRO A 352 1.90 19.30 -16.58
N ASP A 353 2.48 18.40 -17.38
CA ASP A 353 3.30 18.78 -18.52
C ASP A 353 2.43 19.36 -19.64
N ILE A 354 2.90 20.42 -20.31
CA ILE A 354 2.18 21.08 -21.41
C ILE A 354 1.91 20.08 -22.54
N LYS A 355 2.88 19.21 -22.87
CA LYS A 355 2.68 18.17 -23.90
C LYS A 355 1.57 17.19 -23.51
N PHE A 356 1.51 16.83 -22.23
CA PHE A 356 0.47 15.96 -21.69
C PHE A 356 -0.91 16.60 -21.81
N VAL A 357 -1.07 17.87 -21.42
CA VAL A 357 -2.35 18.61 -21.56
C VAL A 357 -2.77 18.72 -23.02
N LYS A 358 -1.85 19.05 -23.94
CA LYS A 358 -2.13 19.11 -25.38
C LYS A 358 -2.66 17.79 -25.92
N LYS A 359 -2.03 16.66 -25.56
CA LYS A 359 -2.51 15.33 -25.94
C LYS A 359 -3.92 15.07 -25.42
N ARG A 360 -4.25 15.50 -24.20
CA ARG A 360 -5.61 15.37 -23.65
C ARG A 360 -6.63 16.23 -24.38
N ILE A 361 -6.27 17.43 -24.80
CA ILE A 361 -7.14 18.29 -25.63
C ILE A 361 -7.50 17.58 -26.94
N GLU A 362 -6.52 17.00 -27.66
CA GLU A 362 -6.80 16.24 -28.88
C GLU A 362 -7.74 15.06 -28.62
N ASN A 363 -7.50 14.28 -27.55
CA ASN A 363 -8.39 13.19 -27.17
C ASN A 363 -9.83 13.66 -26.86
N LEU A 364 -10.01 14.87 -26.33
CA LEU A 364 -11.35 15.45 -26.08
C LEU A 364 -12.01 15.96 -27.36
N ILE A 365 -11.24 16.36 -28.37
CA ILE A 365 -11.74 16.67 -29.71
C ILE A 365 -12.24 15.40 -30.39
N ASP A 366 -11.42 14.33 -30.38
CA ASP A 366 -11.77 13.03 -30.97
C ASP A 366 -13.02 12.41 -30.34
N ARG A 367 -13.26 12.71 -29.06
CA ARG A 367 -14.45 12.27 -28.30
C ARG A 367 -15.61 13.25 -28.37
N GLU A 368 -15.52 14.28 -29.22
CA GLU A 368 -16.56 15.27 -29.48
C GLU A 368 -17.02 16.07 -28.24
N TYR A 369 -16.16 16.25 -27.23
CA TYR A 369 -16.45 17.14 -26.09
C TYR A 369 -16.15 18.62 -26.41
N ILE A 370 -15.18 18.85 -27.31
CA ILE A 370 -14.76 20.19 -27.74
C ILE A 370 -14.45 20.17 -29.24
N LYS A 371 -14.57 21.31 -29.91
CA LYS A 371 -14.11 21.49 -31.29
C LYS A 371 -13.24 22.74 -31.43
N ARG A 372 -12.41 22.77 -32.46
CA ARG A 372 -11.71 23.98 -32.89
C ARG A 372 -12.68 24.89 -33.64
N ASP A 373 -12.49 26.20 -33.53
CA ASP A 373 -13.20 27.17 -34.37
C ASP A 373 -12.82 26.97 -35.84
N GLU A 374 -13.74 27.31 -36.75
CA GLU A 374 -13.56 27.15 -38.19
C GLU A 374 -12.57 28.18 -38.78
N ARG A 375 -12.41 29.33 -38.12
CA ARG A 375 -11.57 30.45 -38.58
C ARG A 375 -10.30 30.60 -37.76
N ASP A 376 -10.34 30.29 -36.46
CA ASP A 376 -9.19 30.37 -35.56
C ASP A 376 -8.87 29.03 -34.88
N CYS A 377 -7.78 28.38 -35.32
CA CYS A 377 -7.31 27.13 -34.72
C CYS A 377 -6.86 27.27 -33.25
N ASN A 378 -6.65 28.49 -32.74
CA ASN A 378 -6.32 28.75 -31.35
C ASN A 378 -7.56 28.89 -30.45
N LEU A 379 -8.76 28.86 -31.01
CA LEU A 379 -10.01 28.97 -30.27
C LEU A 379 -10.72 27.62 -30.21
N TYR A 380 -11.15 27.22 -29.01
CA TYR A 380 -11.94 26.02 -28.79
C TYR A 380 -13.37 26.37 -28.38
N HIS A 381 -14.32 25.54 -28.79
CA HIS A 381 -15.73 25.59 -28.40
C HIS A 381 -16.16 24.29 -27.71
N TYR A 382 -16.94 24.41 -26.64
CA TYR A 382 -17.56 23.28 -25.96
C TYR A 382 -18.72 22.72 -26.80
N LEU A 383 -18.73 21.40 -26.99
CA LEU A 383 -19.83 20.67 -27.62
C LEU A 383 -20.72 20.11 -26.50
N ASN A 384 -22.03 20.33 -26.63
CA ASN A 384 -23.00 20.02 -25.56
C ASN A 384 -23.24 18.53 -25.42
#